data_AF-A0A285TS30-F1
#
_entry.id   AF-A0A285TS30-F1
#
_cell.length_a   1.000
_cell.length_b   1.000
_cell.length_c   1.000
_cell.angle_alpha   90.00
_cell.angle_beta   90.00
_cell.angle_gamma   90.00
#
_symmetry.space_group_name_H-M   'P 1'
#
loop_
_entity.id
_entity.type
_entity.pdbx_description
1 polymer ?
#
loop_
_entity_poly.entity_id
_entity_poly.type
_entity_poly.pdbx_seq_one_letter_code
_entity_poly.pdbx_strand_id
1 'polypeptide(L)'
;MEKKSWAVKSNTFGREYQISGSDIKDAILSNFETISKHAKIPGTAKVNKVTVVFQPMILKSQGGVELTVDYSSTGRSEQAVVWVHASPNDMPDGPLNLSDAFK
;
A
#
# COMPACT_ATOMS: atom_id res chain seq x y z
N MET A 1 -8.30 8.79 19.18
CA MET A 1 -7.01 8.31 18.62
C MET A 1 -6.42 9.42 17.79
N GLU A 2 -5.12 9.68 17.95
CA GLU A 2 -4.39 10.63 17.12
C GLU A 2 -4.16 10.01 15.73
N LYS A 3 -4.33 10.80 14.66
CA LYS A 3 -4.07 10.35 13.29
C LYS A 3 -2.61 10.64 12.95
N LYS A 4 -1.94 9.64 12.40
CA LYS A 4 -0.59 9.74 11.82
C LYS A 4 -0.70 9.83 10.29
N SER A 5 0.36 10.30 9.64
CA SER A 5 0.44 10.44 8.18
C SER A 5 1.70 9.79 7.64
N TRP A 6 1.57 9.16 6.47
CA TRP A 6 2.64 8.44 5.77
C TRP A 6 2.72 8.88 4.32
N ALA A 7 3.95 9.03 3.81
CA ALA A 7 4.18 9.29 2.40
C ALA A 7 4.06 7.99 1.61
N VAL A 8 3.48 8.06 0.42
CA VAL A 8 3.30 6.92 -0.49
C VAL A 8 3.86 7.27 -1.85
N LYS A 9 4.57 6.29 -2.43
CA LYS A 9 5.24 6.37 -3.72
C LYS A 9 4.91 5.12 -4.52
N SER A 10 4.14 5.26 -5.58
CA SER A 10 3.95 4.18 -6.55
C SER A 10 5.17 4.04 -7.45
N ASN A 11 5.47 2.85 -7.96
CA ASN A 11 6.46 2.67 -9.02
C ASN A 11 6.00 3.28 -10.37
N THR A 12 4.69 3.46 -10.56
CA THR A 12 4.06 3.94 -11.79
C THR A 12 3.97 5.46 -11.92
N PHE A 13 3.96 6.17 -10.79
CA PHE A 13 4.02 7.63 -10.72
C PHE A 13 5.16 8.05 -9.79
N GLY A 14 6.11 8.82 -10.30
CA GLY A 14 7.22 9.37 -9.51
C GLY A 14 6.80 10.46 -8.50
N ARG A 15 5.50 10.72 -8.29
CA ARG A 15 5.00 11.71 -7.34
C ARG A 15 4.61 11.03 -6.04
N GLU A 16 5.15 11.57 -4.95
CA GLU A 16 4.81 11.16 -3.59
C GLU A 16 3.50 11.84 -3.16
N TYR A 17 2.64 11.12 -2.45
CA TYR A 17 1.41 11.64 -1.84
C TYR A 17 1.28 11.16 -0.40
N GLN A 18 0.31 11.69 0.36
CA GLN A 18 0.15 11.37 1.78
C GLN A 18 -1.12 10.53 2.01
N ILE A 19 -1.03 9.57 2.92
CA ILE A 19 -2.17 8.83 3.50
C ILE A 19 -2.17 9.02 5.01
N SER A 20 -3.34 8.94 5.65
CA SER A 20 -3.46 9.12 7.10
C SER A 20 -4.38 8.07 7.72
N GLY A 21 -4.10 7.72 8.99
CA GLY A 21 -4.83 6.70 9.75
C GLY A 21 -4.37 6.64 11.22
N SER A 22 -5.02 5.83 12.04
CA SER A 22 -4.62 5.60 13.44
C SER A 22 -3.32 4.79 13.55
N ASP A 23 -3.11 3.89 12.61
CA ASP A 23 -1.88 3.13 12.39
C ASP A 23 -1.68 2.90 10.87
N ILE A 24 -0.55 2.30 10.47
CA ILE A 24 -0.24 2.13 9.06
C ILE A 24 -1.21 1.18 8.34
N LYS A 25 -1.78 0.21 9.05
CA LYS A 25 -2.78 -0.71 8.49
C LYS A 25 -4.08 0.06 8.22
N ASP A 26 -4.56 0.82 9.19
CA ASP A 26 -5.72 1.69 9.03
C ASP A 26 -5.51 2.70 7.91
N ALA A 27 -4.33 3.32 7.82
CA ALA A 27 -4.02 4.26 6.76
C ALA A 27 -4.06 3.62 5.37
N ILE A 28 -3.50 2.42 5.19
CA ILE A 28 -3.57 1.70 3.91
C ILE A 28 -5.01 1.35 3.56
N LEU A 29 -5.78 0.81 4.50
CA LEU A 29 -7.16 0.39 4.28
C LEU A 29 -8.08 1.57 3.96
N SER A 30 -8.04 2.61 4.79
CA SER A 30 -8.88 3.81 4.66
C SER A 30 -8.55 4.63 3.41
N ASN A 31 -7.36 4.47 2.82
CA ASN A 31 -6.93 5.20 1.63
C ASN A 31 -6.70 4.28 0.40
N PHE A 32 -7.19 3.04 0.44
CA PHE A 32 -6.89 2.03 -0.58
C PHE A 32 -7.39 2.41 -1.98
N GLU A 33 -8.53 3.09 -2.08
CA GLU A 33 -9.04 3.58 -3.37
C GLU A 33 -8.07 4.60 -4.00
N THR A 34 -7.56 5.54 -3.21
CA THR A 34 -6.54 6.50 -3.63
C THR A 34 -5.26 5.79 -4.05
N ILE A 35 -4.82 4.81 -3.24
CA ILE A 35 -3.64 3.99 -3.55
C ILE A 35 -3.79 3.26 -4.88
N SER A 36 -4.93 2.64 -5.11
CA SER A 36 -5.24 1.90 -6.33
C SER A 36 -5.25 2.81 -7.56
N LYS A 37 -5.84 4.01 -7.47
CA LYS A 37 -5.83 5.01 -8.54
C LYS A 37 -4.40 5.44 -8.90
N HIS A 38 -3.56 5.73 -7.90
CA HIS A 38 -2.16 6.10 -8.12
C HIS A 38 -1.32 4.96 -8.70
N ALA A 39 -1.64 3.73 -8.34
CA ALA A 39 -1.03 2.52 -8.89
C ALA A 39 -1.52 2.15 -10.31
N LYS A 40 -2.44 2.93 -10.90
CA LYS A 40 -3.11 2.66 -12.18
C LYS A 40 -3.91 1.35 -12.20
N ILE A 41 -4.38 0.90 -11.05
CA ILE A 41 -5.29 -0.24 -10.98
C ILE A 41 -6.66 0.25 -11.48
N PRO A 42 -7.24 -0.37 -12.52
CA PRO A 42 -8.55 0.03 -13.02
C PRO A 42 -9.61 -0.08 -11.93
N GLY A 43 -10.53 0.88 -11.83
CA GLY A 43 -11.60 0.83 -10.83
C GLY A 43 -12.58 -0.34 -11.00
N THR A 44 -12.60 -0.97 -12.19
CA THR A 44 -13.35 -2.19 -12.48
C THR A 44 -12.55 -3.46 -12.21
N ALA A 45 -11.29 -3.35 -11.80
CA ALA A 45 -10.46 -4.51 -11.50
C ALA A 45 -10.93 -5.17 -10.19
N LYS A 46 -10.98 -6.49 -10.20
CA LYS A 46 -11.20 -7.28 -8.98
C LYS A 46 -9.86 -7.45 -8.28
N VAL A 47 -9.72 -6.93 -7.07
CA VAL A 47 -8.55 -7.18 -6.23
C VAL A 47 -8.64 -8.61 -5.69
N ASN A 48 -7.61 -9.42 -5.97
CA ASN A 48 -7.57 -10.83 -5.60
C ASN A 48 -6.77 -11.05 -4.31
N LYS A 49 -5.67 -10.31 -4.15
CA LYS A 49 -4.78 -10.41 -3.01
C LYS A 49 -4.06 -9.09 -2.78
N VAL A 50 -3.90 -8.71 -1.52
CA VAL A 50 -3.07 -7.59 -1.11
C VAL A 50 -2.05 -8.09 -0.11
N THR A 51 -0.78 -8.05 -0.52
CA THR A 51 0.36 -8.46 0.30
C THR A 51 1.10 -7.22 0.78
N VAL A 52 1.41 -7.17 2.06
CA VAL A 52 2.16 -6.08 2.69
C VAL A 52 3.46 -6.66 3.23
N VAL A 53 4.58 -6.29 2.63
CA VAL A 53 5.91 -6.74 3.05
C VAL A 53 6.68 -5.57 3.64
N PHE A 54 7.21 -5.76 4.85
CA PHE A 54 8.12 -4.80 5.43
C PHE A 54 9.50 -4.89 4.76
N GLN A 55 10.03 -3.75 4.35
CA GLN A 55 11.33 -3.63 3.72
C GLN A 55 12.20 -2.60 4.48
N PRO A 56 13.07 -3.06 5.40
CA PRO A 56 14.03 -2.19 6.05
C PRO A 56 15.05 -1.67 5.03
N MET A 57 15.31 -0.36 5.03
CA MET A 57 16.41 0.30 4.30
C MET A 57 16.34 0.38 2.76
N ILE A 58 15.18 0.16 2.13
CA ILE A 58 15.08 0.28 0.65
C ILE A 58 15.16 1.75 0.17
N LEU A 59 14.74 2.71 1.00
CA LEU A 59 14.66 4.12 0.60
C LEU A 59 15.65 4.96 1.41
N LYS A 60 16.92 4.97 0.98
CA LYS A 60 18.00 5.90 1.41
C LYS A 60 17.74 6.57 2.78
N SER A 61 17.80 5.79 3.86
CA SER A 61 17.62 6.18 5.29
C SER A 61 16.22 6.12 5.91
N GLN A 62 15.17 5.72 5.18
CA GLN A 62 13.84 5.41 5.70
C GLN A 62 13.47 3.96 5.37
N GLY A 63 12.83 3.27 6.31
CA GLY A 63 12.19 2.00 6.01
C GLY A 63 10.90 2.22 5.22
N GLY A 64 10.31 1.13 4.74
CA GLY A 64 9.06 1.23 4.01
C GLY A 64 8.30 -0.07 4.00
N VAL A 65 7.06 0.05 3.57
CA VAL A 65 6.16 -1.07 3.34
C VAL A 65 5.95 -1.19 1.83
N GLU A 66 6.25 -2.37 1.30
CA GLU A 66 5.89 -2.76 -0.06
C GLU A 66 4.47 -3.33 -0.04
N LEU A 67 3.56 -2.68 -0.75
CA LEU A 67 2.21 -3.13 -0.99
C LEU A 67 2.13 -3.73 -2.39
N THR A 68 2.02 -5.05 -2.47
CA THR A 68 1.79 -5.78 -3.70
C THR A 68 0.29 -6.04 -3.84
N VAL A 69 -0.32 -5.49 -4.87
CA VAL A 69 -1.75 -5.67 -5.18
C VAL A 69 -1.86 -6.57 -6.41
N ASP A 70 -2.33 -7.79 -6.20
CA ASP A 70 -2.70 -8.70 -7.29
C ASP A 70 -4.17 -8.44 -7.65
N TYR A 71 -4.43 -8.06 -8.88
CA TYR A 71 -5.77 -7.76 -9.37
C TYR A 71 -6.03 -8.43 -10.71
N SER A 72 -7.31 -8.57 -11.07
CA SER A 72 -7.70 -9.04 -12.38
C SER A 72 -8.57 -8.02 -13.09
N SER A 73 -8.18 -7.69 -14.32
CA SER A 73 -8.86 -6.77 -15.22
C SER A 73 -8.98 -7.45 -16.58
N THR A 74 -10.14 -7.36 -17.23
CA THR A 74 -10.35 -7.91 -18.59
C THR A 74 -9.95 -9.39 -18.76
N GLY A 75 -10.09 -10.21 -17.71
CA GLY A 75 -9.74 -11.63 -17.72
C GLY A 75 -8.24 -11.94 -17.58
N ARG A 76 -7.39 -10.94 -17.33
CA ARG A 76 -5.96 -11.11 -17.07
C ARG A 76 -5.65 -10.77 -15.62
N SER A 77 -4.75 -11.54 -15.02
CA SER A 77 -4.14 -11.22 -13.72
C SER A 77 -2.97 -10.28 -13.93
N GLU A 78 -2.94 -9.21 -13.15
CA GLU A 78 -1.92 -8.18 -13.14
C GLU A 78 -1.48 -7.90 -11.70
N GLN A 79 -0.31 -7.27 -11.55
CA GLN A 79 0.26 -6.94 -10.26
C GLN A 79 0.72 -5.48 -10.26
N ALA A 80 0.38 -4.75 -9.21
CA ALA A 80 0.90 -3.41 -8.93
C ALA A 80 1.69 -3.39 -7.63
N VAL A 81 2.78 -2.62 -7.60
CA VAL A 81 3.64 -2.47 -6.42
C VAL A 81 3.65 -1.00 -6.00
N VAL A 82 3.28 -0.75 -4.75
CA VAL A 82 3.25 0.58 -4.14
C VAL A 82 4.13 0.60 -2.90
N TRP A 83 4.91 1.65 -2.73
CA TRP A 83 5.77 1.83 -1.56
C TRP A 83 5.16 2.85 -0.61
N VAL A 84 4.96 2.48 0.65
CA VAL A 84 4.57 3.40 1.72
C VAL A 84 5.80 3.65 2.58
N HIS A 85 6.27 4.90 2.64
CA HIS A 85 7.39 5.28 3.48
C HIS A 85 6.92 5.29 4.94
N ALA A 86 7.62 4.54 5.78
CA ALA A 86 7.24 4.35 7.18
C ALA A 86 8.48 4.37 8.07
N SER A 87 8.35 4.96 9.26
CA SER A 87 9.41 4.85 10.25
C SER A 87 9.45 3.43 10.81
N PRO A 88 10.61 2.93 11.28
CA PRO A 88 10.72 1.64 11.96
C PRO A 88 9.68 1.44 13.08
N ASN A 89 9.30 2.52 13.78
CA ASN A 89 8.37 2.48 14.91
C ASN A 89 6.90 2.41 14.49
N ASP A 90 6.57 2.67 13.22
CA ASP A 90 5.21 2.58 12.70
C ASP A 90 4.93 1.24 12.02
N MET A 91 5.90 0.32 12.04
CA MET A 91 5.81 -0.94 11.32
C MET A 91 5.09 -2.00 12.13
N PRO A 92 4.27 -2.84 11.47
CA PRO A 92 3.66 -3.99 12.11
C PRO A 92 4.73 -5.04 12.44
N ASP A 93 4.51 -5.84 13.49
CA ASP A 93 5.39 -6.93 13.95
C ASP A 93 5.48 -8.14 13.00
N GLY A 94 5.22 -7.95 11.70
CA GLY A 94 5.25 -9.00 10.68
C GLY A 94 4.53 -8.63 9.38
N PRO A 95 4.58 -9.49 8.36
CA PRO A 95 3.86 -9.29 7.10
C PRO A 95 2.35 -9.23 7.35
N LEU A 96 1.69 -8.18 6.84
CA LEU A 96 0.23 -8.05 6.94
C LEU A 96 -0.43 -8.67 5.70
N ASN A 97 -1.35 -9.61 5.91
CA ASN A 97 -2.28 -10.04 4.87
C ASN A 97 -3.56 -9.20 5.02
N LEU A 98 -3.86 -8.35 4.03
CA LEU A 98 -5.04 -7.50 4.03
C LEU A 98 -6.15 -8.03 3.13
N SER A 99 -6.00 -9.22 2.56
CA SER A 99 -6.94 -9.76 1.57
C SER A 99 -8.35 -9.94 2.13
N ASP A 100 -8.51 -10.18 3.44
CA ASP A 100 -9.83 -10.28 4.08
C ASP A 100 -10.56 -8.94 4.21
N ALA A 101 -9.85 -7.82 4.14
CA ALA A 101 -10.45 -6.48 4.21
C ALA A 101 -11.03 -6.00 2.86
N PHE A 102 -10.79 -6.75 1.77
CA PHE A 102 -11.19 -6.40 0.41
C PHE A 102 -12.19 -7.39 -0.20
N LYS A 103 -12.78 -8.27 0.62
CA LYS A 103 -13.80 -9.25 0.22
C LYS A 103 -15.20 -8.67 0.17
#